data_AF-A0A1V4I321-F1
#
_entry.id   AF-A0A1V4I321-F1
#
_cell.length_a   1.000
_cell.length_b   1.000
_cell.length_c   1.000
_cell.angle_alpha   90.00
_cell.angle_beta   90.00
_cell.angle_gamma   90.00
#
_symmetry.space_group_name_H-M   'P 1'
#
loop_
_entity.id
_entity.type
_entity.pdbx_description
1 polymer ?
#
loop_
_entity_poly.entity_id
_entity_poly.type
_entity_poly.pdbx_seq_one_letter_code
_entity_poly.pdbx_strand_id
1 'polypeptide(L)' 'MVHNHPSGDPTPSQADIQMTKSIIDISSPLGISVHDHIIVGKNGHASLKGLRLI' A
#
# COMPACT_ATOMS: atom_id res chain seq x y z
N MET A 1 -2.28 -4.37 3.90
CA MET A 1 -1.94 -3.17 4.69
C MET A 1 -2.94 -2.08 4.37
N VAL A 2 -3.29 -1.23 5.35
CA VAL A 2 -4.21 -0.10 5.18
C VAL A 2 -3.69 1.08 5.98
N HIS A 3 -3.72 2.27 5.38
CA HIS A 3 -3.65 3.54 6.13
C HIS A 3 -4.54 4.59 5.49
N ASN A 4 -4.78 5.67 6.24
CA ASN A 4 -5.53 6.82 5.78
C ASN A 4 -4.60 7.99 5.44
N HIS A 5 -4.94 8.75 4.40
CA HIS A 5 -4.34 10.06 4.15
C HIS A 5 -5.26 11.16 4.72
N PRO A 6 -4.86 11.85 5.81
CA PRO A 6 -5.68 12.92 6.39
C PRO A 6 -5.98 14.07 5.42
N SER A 7 -5.14 14.26 4.40
CA SER A 7 -5.37 15.20 3.29
C SER A 7 -6.62 14.87 2.47
N GLY A 8 -7.07 13.61 2.52
CA GLY A 8 -8.19 13.09 1.75
C GLY A 8 -7.83 12.59 0.35
N ASP A 9 -6.60 12.80 -0.13
CA ASP A 9 -6.09 12.29 -1.40
C ASP A 9 -5.47 10.89 -1.22
N PRO A 10 -6.05 9.82 -1.81
CA PRO A 10 -5.54 8.47 -1.66
C PRO A 10 -4.33 8.16 -2.57
N THR A 11 -3.81 9.13 -3.34
CA THR A 11 -2.66 8.91 -4.23
C THR A 11 -1.44 8.43 -3.44
N PRO A 12 -0.85 7.26 -3.77
CA PRO A 12 0.32 6.74 -3.07
C PRO A 12 1.54 7.62 -3.27
N SER A 13 2.24 7.90 -2.17
CA SER A 13 3.56 8.52 -2.20
C SER A 13 4.66 7.50 -2.53
N GLN A 14 5.84 7.99 -2.89
CA GLN A 14 7.01 7.12 -3.07
C GLN A 14 7.43 6.40 -1.78
N ALA A 15 7.16 7.01 -0.62
CA ALA A 15 7.44 6.39 0.67
C ALA A 15 6.51 5.19 0.92
N ASP A 16 5.23 5.31 0.57
CA ASP A 16 4.26 4.21 0.71
C ASP A 16 4.67 3.01 -0.14
N ILE A 17 5.07 3.24 -1.39
CA ILE A 17 5.51 2.19 -2.31
C ILE A 17 6.77 1.49 -1.78
N GLN A 18 7.79 2.25 -1.37
CA GLN A 18 9.04 1.68 -0.85
C GLN A 18 8.82 0.88 0.43
N MET A 19 8.07 1.43 1.39
CA MET A 19 7.71 0.74 2.62
C MET A 19 6.98 -0.57 2.32
N THR A 20 6.01 -0.55 1.39
CA THR A 20 5.24 -1.75 1.04
C THR A 20 6.12 -2.84 0.44
N LYS A 21 7.04 -2.47 -0.47
CA LYS A 21 8.00 -3.41 -1.06
C LYS A 21 8.90 -4.03 0.01
N SER A 22 9.43 -3.23 0.94
CA SER A 22 10.23 -3.77 2.05
C SER A 22 9.45 -4.74 2.93
N ILE A 23 8.16 -4.46 3.20
CA ILE A 23 7.31 -5.38 3.97
C ILE A 23 7.07 -6.68 3.18
N ILE A 24 6.81 -6.61 1.87
CA ILE A 24 6.68 -7.79 1.00
C ILE A 24 7.95 -8.64 1.11
N ASP A 25 9.12 -8.04 0.92
CA ASP A 25 10.41 -8.75 0.94
C ASP A 25 10.68 -9.44 2.28
N ILE A 26 10.35 -8.80 3.41
CA ILE A 26 10.53 -9.36 4.76
C ILE A 26 9.51 -10.46 5.06
N SER A 27 8.28 -10.32 4.56
CA SER A 27 7.18 -11.28 4.80
C SER A 27 7.29 -12.56 3.97
N SER A 28 7.85 -12.48 2.77
CA SER A 28 8.01 -13.59 1.82
C SER A 28 8.73 -14.82 2.40
N PRO A 29 9.92 -14.72 3.03
CA PRO A 29 10.61 -15.88 3.61
C PRO A 29 9.87 -16.50 4.81
N LEU A 30 8.94 -15.76 5.43
CA LEU A 30 8.09 -16.26 6.51
C LEU A 30 6.84 -17.00 5.96
N GLY A 31 6.68 -17.09 4.64
CA GLY A 31 5.48 -17.64 4.00
C GLY A 31 4.25 -16.75 4.16
N ILE A 32 4.43 -15.47 4.49
CA ILE A 32 3.34 -14.51 4.68
C ILE A 32 3.18 -13.68 3.41
N SER A 33 1.99 -13.69 2.83
CA SER A 33 1.68 -12.91 1.62
C SER A 33 1.07 -11.55 1.96
N VAL A 34 1.62 -10.47 1.39
CA VAL A 34 0.96 -9.16 1.39
C VAL A 34 0.09 -9.06 0.14
N HIS A 35 -1.21 -9.20 0.32
CA HIS A 35 -2.15 -9.22 -0.81
C HIS A 35 -2.37 -7.87 -1.48
N ASP A 36 -2.34 -6.78 -0.69
CA ASP A 36 -2.51 -5.43 -1.18
C ASP A 36 -2.10 -4.39 -0.12
N HIS A 37 -1.90 -3.16 -0.57
CA HIS A 37 -1.87 -1.96 0.25
C HIS A 37 -2.94 -0.99 -0.23
N ILE A 38 -3.95 -0.75 0.61
CA ILE A 38 -5.05 0.16 0.32
C ILE A 38 -4.84 1.47 1.09
N ILE A 39 -4.79 2.59 0.38
CA ILE A 39 -4.76 3.94 0.96
C ILE A 39 -6.17 4.51 0.90
N VAL A 40 -6.72 4.92 2.05
CA VAL A 40 -8.09 5.46 2.15
C VAL A 40 -8.04 6.99 2.25
N GLY A 41 -8.79 7.65 1.37
CA GLY A 41 -9.00 9.09 1.35
C GLY A 41 -10.46 9.47 1.63
N LYS A 42 -10.78 10.76 1.55
CA LYS A 42 -12.13 11.28 1.88
C LYS A 42 -13.20 10.78 0.89
N ASN A 43 -12.85 10.72 -0.39
CA ASN A 43 -13.79 10.42 -1.48
C ASN A 43 -13.44 9.10 -2.22
N GLY A 44 -12.64 8.22 -1.63
CA GLY A 44 -12.24 6.98 -2.29
C GLY A 44 -11.04 6.31 -1.66
N HIS A 45 -10.45 5.38 -2.41
CA HIS A 45 -9.26 4.64 -2.01
C HIS A 45 -8.40 4.34 -3.23
N ALA A 46 -7.11 4.07 -2.99
CA ALA A 46 -6.19 3.56 -3.99
C ALA A 46 -5.67 2.19 -3.55
N SER A 47 -5.61 1.25 -4.49
CA SER A 47 -5.00 -0.07 -4.30
C SER A 47 -3.64 -0.07 -4.99
N LEU A 48 -2.55 -0.28 -4.26
CA LEU A 48 -1.22 -0.37 -4.87
C LEU A 48 -1.15 -1.54 -5.86
N LYS A 49 -1.78 -2.68 -5.56
CA LYS A 49 -1.87 -3.81 -6.50
C LYS A 49 -2.69 -3.47 -7.73
N GLY A 50 -3.85 -2.81 -7.56
CA GLY A 50 -4.71 -2.37 -8.65
C GLY A 50 -4.02 -1.36 -9.57
N LEU A 51 -3.14 -0.53 -9.02
CA LEU A 51 -2.29 0.41 -9.75
C LEU A 51 -1.01 -0.23 -10.31
N ARG A 52 -0.76 -1.52 -10.07
CA ARG A 52 0.45 -2.26 -10.50
C ARG A 52 1.75 -1.67 -9.94
N LEU A 53 1.70 -1.15 -8.72
CA LEU A 53 2.87 -0.61 -8.00
C LEU A 53 3.61 -1.68 -7.18
N ILE A 54 2.92 -2.81 -6.93
CA ILE A 54 3.38 -4.04 -6.29
C ILE A 54 2.82 -5.25 -7.01
#